data_AF-V6MJQ7-F1
#
_entry.id   AF-V6MJQ7-F1
#
_cell.length_a   1.000
_cell.length_b   1.000
_cell.length_c   1.000
_cell.angle_alpha   90.00
_cell.angle_beta   90.00
_cell.angle_gamma   90.00
#
_symmetry.space_group_name_H-M   'P 1'
#
loop_
_entity.id
_entity.type
_entity.pdbx_description
1 polymer ?
#
loop_
_entity_poly.entity_id
_entity_poly.type
_entity_poly.pdbx_seq_one_letter_code
_entity_poly.pdbx_strand_id
1 'polypeptide(L)'
;MDLILRFVLVDVPEAFLLLTIGLAMFNRSIFEHKKKALLFAVLLSVCGELLALYEVSYQPKVLTMFLCMTLIFYFLYQPGLLRAVFMSTASLGSMILAEFILLIIYNSQQIYWLDILSTNMLMVVVRLLYLGLLLICAVILRQMKFDIRRLFPRNRYNRYLFLLILVGSIEFLLILFMNTSFFLRENNSTLAQLYTPQFQMLFQILILVLFILIVFLFRVYLTLTIHRVEEETGTPYLKSIHDMLTAIRSIKHDSLNHYTAINGFLKKGLYDLAKEYVEQLLQEILITEKTVDSSSHVLGGIKNPAVSSLLQSKMALCLAERIPLTMNVTTGNQFAHIKTYDLIKILGNLLDNAIRATSYELEENRYIRLDWGQSERELFLIIENSGPCIPEDKLNEVFSIGYTTKTNGQGGLGLSIVKSVTERYGGKVTVCSENGITRFHVSFANRSDRD
;
A
#
# COMPACT_ATOMS: atom_id res chain seq x y z
N MET A 1 -32.99 -35.41 -24.25
CA MET A 1 -33.55 -34.35 -23.36
C MET A 1 -34.31 -33.40 -24.26
N ASP A 2 -35.56 -33.07 -23.95
CA ASP A 2 -36.31 -32.09 -24.75
C ASP A 2 -35.51 -30.79 -24.86
N LEU A 3 -35.43 -30.21 -26.06
CA LEU A 3 -34.70 -28.98 -26.36
C LEU A 3 -34.99 -27.88 -25.33
N ILE A 4 -36.27 -27.75 -24.95
CA ILE A 4 -36.78 -26.80 -23.97
C ILE A 4 -36.25 -27.10 -22.56
N LEU A 5 -36.23 -28.37 -22.16
CA LEU A 5 -35.77 -28.78 -20.83
C LEU A 5 -34.26 -28.52 -20.67
N ARG A 6 -33.47 -28.80 -21.71
CA ARG A 6 -32.04 -28.47 -21.75
C ARG A 6 -31.79 -26.97 -21.61
N PHE A 7 -32.50 -26.19 -22.43
CA PHE A 7 -32.38 -24.74 -22.45
C PHE A 7 -32.63 -24.12 -21.08
N VAL A 8 -33.71 -24.55 -20.41
CA VAL A 8 -34.12 -23.98 -19.12
C VAL A 8 -33.26 -24.48 -17.96
N LEU A 9 -32.87 -25.76 -17.95
CA LEU A 9 -32.15 -26.35 -16.80
C LEU A 9 -30.63 -26.24 -16.86
N VAL A 10 -30.05 -25.97 -18.04
CA VAL A 10 -28.59 -25.94 -18.21
C VAL A 10 -28.14 -24.60 -18.77
N ASP A 11 -28.62 -24.24 -19.96
CA ASP A 11 -28.04 -23.11 -20.71
C ASP A 11 -28.34 -21.76 -20.02
N VAL A 12 -29.54 -21.60 -19.43
CA VAL A 12 -29.92 -20.39 -18.69
C VAL A 12 -29.16 -20.26 -17.35
N PRO A 13 -29.10 -21.30 -16.49
CA PRO A 13 -28.26 -21.28 -15.28
C PRO A 13 -26.79 -21.00 -15.56
N GLU A 14 -26.23 -21.63 -16.60
CA GLU A 14 -24.85 -21.39 -17.04
C GLU A 14 -24.62 -19.91 -17.37
N ALA A 15 -25.48 -19.34 -18.22
CA ALA A 15 -25.38 -17.93 -18.58
C ALA A 15 -25.50 -16.99 -17.37
N PHE A 16 -26.29 -17.36 -16.36
CA PHE A 16 -26.41 -16.62 -15.11
C PHE A 16 -25.15 -16.69 -14.25
N LEU A 17 -24.51 -17.86 -14.17
CA LEU A 17 -23.23 -18.03 -13.47
C LEU A 17 -22.11 -17.23 -14.14
N LEU A 18 -22.04 -17.29 -15.48
CA LEU A 18 -21.07 -16.51 -16.26
C LEU A 18 -21.30 -15.01 -16.07
N LEU A 19 -22.54 -14.54 -16.09
CA LEU A 19 -22.90 -13.17 -15.72
C LEU A 19 -22.42 -12.81 -14.30
N THR A 20 -22.58 -13.73 -13.34
CA THR A 20 -22.17 -13.52 -11.94
C THR A 20 -20.69 -13.24 -11.87
N ILE A 21 -19.90 -14.06 -12.56
CA ILE A 21 -18.44 -13.98 -12.59
C ILE A 21 -17.99 -12.67 -13.23
N GLY A 22 -18.57 -12.30 -14.38
CA GLY A 22 -18.28 -11.04 -15.05
C GLY A 22 -18.59 -9.81 -14.17
N LEU A 23 -19.73 -9.78 -13.48
CA LEU A 23 -20.10 -8.68 -12.59
C LEU A 23 -19.29 -8.66 -11.28
N ALA A 24 -18.88 -9.82 -10.77
CA ALA A 24 -18.07 -9.94 -9.56
C ALA A 24 -16.71 -9.22 -9.70
N MET A 25 -16.14 -9.15 -10.91
CA MET A 25 -14.90 -8.41 -11.19
C MET A 25 -14.97 -6.91 -10.86
N PHE A 26 -16.18 -6.34 -10.87
CA PHE A 26 -16.44 -4.92 -10.61
C PHE A 26 -17.20 -4.72 -9.30
N ASN A 27 -17.21 -5.73 -8.42
CA ASN A 27 -17.96 -5.76 -7.17
C ASN A 27 -19.45 -5.37 -7.35
N ARG A 28 -20.06 -5.80 -8.47
CA ARG A 28 -21.49 -5.59 -8.76
C ARG A 28 -22.27 -6.87 -8.54
N SER A 29 -23.50 -6.73 -8.05
CA SER A 29 -24.39 -7.87 -7.87
C SER A 29 -25.38 -8.02 -9.02
N ILE A 30 -25.68 -9.26 -9.41
CA ILE A 30 -26.77 -9.55 -10.35
C ILE A 30 -28.13 -9.11 -9.79
N PHE A 31 -28.29 -9.12 -8.46
CA PHE A 31 -29.56 -8.80 -7.81
C PHE A 31 -29.93 -7.32 -7.91
N GLU A 32 -29.00 -6.44 -8.29
CA GLU A 32 -29.28 -5.02 -8.53
C GLU A 32 -30.23 -4.81 -9.72
N HIS A 33 -30.13 -5.65 -10.76
CA HIS A 33 -30.90 -5.51 -12.00
C HIS A 33 -31.42 -6.86 -12.53
N LYS A 34 -32.35 -7.48 -11.80
CA LYS A 34 -32.90 -8.82 -12.13
C LYS A 34 -33.43 -8.96 -13.57
N LYS A 35 -34.08 -7.93 -14.13
CA LYS A 35 -34.59 -7.94 -15.52
C LYS A 35 -33.45 -7.99 -16.55
N LYS A 36 -32.40 -7.21 -16.35
CA LYS A 36 -31.21 -7.22 -17.21
C LYS A 36 -30.47 -8.56 -17.08
N ALA A 37 -30.43 -9.13 -15.89
CA ALA A 37 -29.83 -10.44 -15.68
C ALA A 37 -30.54 -11.57 -16.44
N LEU A 38 -31.87 -11.58 -16.37
CA LEU A 38 -32.68 -12.56 -17.12
C LEU A 38 -32.49 -12.37 -18.63
N LEU A 39 -32.52 -11.13 -19.12
CA LEU A 39 -32.32 -10.85 -20.54
C LEU A 39 -30.93 -11.25 -21.02
N PHE A 40 -29.88 -11.00 -20.23
CA PHE A 40 -28.52 -11.47 -20.51
C PHE A 40 -28.50 -13.00 -20.66
N ALA A 41 -29.08 -13.70 -19.69
CA ALA A 41 -29.08 -15.16 -19.68
C ALA A 41 -29.78 -15.72 -20.94
N VAL A 42 -30.98 -15.23 -21.24
CA VAL A 42 -31.73 -15.67 -22.43
C VAL A 42 -30.98 -15.38 -23.73
N LEU A 43 -30.45 -14.16 -23.91
CA LEU A 43 -29.72 -13.80 -25.13
C LEU A 43 -28.49 -14.68 -25.34
N LEU A 44 -27.72 -14.91 -24.28
CA LEU A 44 -26.51 -15.73 -24.36
C LEU A 44 -26.84 -17.20 -24.61
N SER A 45 -27.86 -17.76 -23.94
CA SER A 45 -28.31 -19.14 -24.17
C SER A 45 -28.83 -19.33 -25.60
N VAL A 46 -29.57 -18.36 -26.16
CA VAL A 46 -30.02 -18.39 -27.56
C VAL A 46 -28.83 -18.38 -28.52
N CYS A 47 -27.82 -17.54 -28.30
CA CYS A 47 -26.59 -17.56 -29.10
C CYS A 47 -25.90 -18.94 -29.04
N GLY A 48 -25.82 -19.54 -27.86
CA GLY A 48 -25.23 -20.87 -27.68
C GLY A 48 -25.99 -21.97 -28.42
N GLU A 49 -27.31 -21.95 -28.38
CA GLU A 49 -28.16 -22.95 -29.03
C GLU A 49 -28.14 -22.80 -30.56
N LEU A 50 -28.12 -21.56 -31.07
CA LEU A 50 -27.95 -21.31 -32.51
C LEU A 50 -26.62 -21.89 -33.01
N LEU A 51 -25.52 -21.66 -32.30
CA LEU A 51 -24.21 -22.22 -32.65
C LEU A 51 -24.19 -23.75 -32.57
N ALA A 52 -24.95 -24.35 -31.64
CA ALA A 52 -25.10 -25.79 -31.55
C ALA A 52 -25.92 -26.36 -32.72
N LEU A 53 -26.98 -25.66 -33.15
CA LEU A 53 -27.84 -26.06 -34.26
C LEU A 53 -27.11 -26.04 -35.62
N TYR A 54 -26.15 -25.14 -35.78
CA TYR A 54 -25.27 -25.09 -36.96
C TYR A 54 -24.04 -26.00 -36.85
N GLU A 55 -23.96 -26.85 -35.81
CA GLU A 55 -22.85 -27.78 -35.55
C GLU A 55 -21.46 -27.10 -35.59
N VAL A 56 -21.41 -25.85 -35.12
CA VAL A 56 -20.18 -25.05 -35.14
C VAL A 56 -19.13 -25.71 -34.26
N SER A 57 -17.94 -25.94 -34.83
CA SER A 57 -16.82 -26.53 -34.12
C SER A 57 -16.43 -25.72 -32.88
N TYR A 58 -15.82 -26.38 -31.88
CA TYR A 58 -15.53 -25.79 -30.57
C TYR A 58 -14.77 -24.44 -30.65
N GLN A 59 -13.74 -24.36 -31.49
CA GLN A 59 -12.89 -23.16 -31.61
C GLN A 59 -13.66 -21.91 -32.09
N PRO A 60 -14.32 -21.91 -33.27
CA PRO A 60 -15.14 -20.77 -33.69
C PRO A 60 -16.33 -20.52 -32.76
N LYS A 61 -16.86 -21.56 -32.09
CA LYS A 61 -17.93 -21.41 -31.10
C LYS A 61 -17.48 -20.56 -29.90
N VAL A 62 -16.31 -20.86 -29.31
CA VAL A 62 -15.76 -20.09 -28.18
C VAL A 62 -15.50 -18.63 -28.56
N LEU A 63 -14.91 -18.38 -29.73
CA LEU A 63 -14.65 -17.02 -30.22
C LEU A 63 -15.95 -16.23 -30.48
N THR A 64 -16.95 -16.89 -31.06
CA THR A 64 -18.26 -16.25 -31.30
C THR A 64 -18.97 -15.97 -29.99
N MET A 65 -18.94 -16.89 -29.02
CA MET A 65 -19.50 -16.69 -27.68
C MET A 65 -18.81 -15.53 -26.95
N PHE A 66 -17.50 -15.37 -27.08
CA PHE A 66 -16.78 -14.23 -26.53
C PHE A 66 -17.28 -12.90 -27.10
N LEU A 67 -17.46 -12.82 -28.42
CA LEU A 67 -17.99 -11.64 -29.10
C LEU A 67 -19.43 -11.35 -28.66
N CYS A 68 -20.30 -12.36 -28.65
CA CYS A 68 -21.68 -12.24 -28.19
C CYS A 68 -21.73 -11.74 -26.74
N MET A 69 -20.99 -12.36 -25.82
CA MET A 69 -20.91 -11.89 -24.43
C MET A 69 -20.46 -10.43 -24.33
N THR A 70 -19.41 -10.06 -25.07
CA THR A 70 -18.88 -8.70 -25.03
C THR A 70 -19.91 -7.68 -25.50
N LEU A 71 -20.63 -7.98 -26.58
CA LEU A 71 -21.71 -7.13 -27.10
C LEU A 71 -22.87 -7.04 -26.11
N ILE A 72 -23.31 -8.16 -25.53
CA ILE A 72 -24.41 -8.16 -24.56
C ILE A 72 -24.02 -7.36 -23.31
N PHE A 73 -22.81 -7.54 -22.76
CA PHE A 73 -22.30 -6.72 -21.65
C PHE A 73 -22.25 -5.23 -22.02
N TYR A 74 -21.75 -4.91 -23.21
CA TYR A 74 -21.61 -3.54 -23.70
C TYR A 74 -22.97 -2.83 -23.81
N PHE A 75 -23.95 -3.44 -24.48
CA PHE A 75 -25.25 -2.81 -24.70
C PHE A 75 -26.15 -2.81 -23.46
N LEU A 76 -26.14 -3.89 -22.66
CA LEU A 76 -27.11 -4.06 -21.57
C LEU A 76 -26.71 -3.34 -20.27
N TYR A 77 -25.42 -3.36 -19.94
CA TYR A 77 -24.88 -2.79 -18.71
C TYR A 77 -24.10 -1.48 -18.93
N GLN A 78 -23.80 -1.12 -20.19
CA GLN A 78 -23.10 0.11 -20.58
C GLN A 78 -21.83 0.42 -19.76
N PRO A 79 -20.94 -0.54 -19.47
CA PRO A 79 -19.78 -0.28 -18.63
C PRO A 79 -18.63 0.44 -19.38
N GLY A 80 -18.72 0.56 -20.71
CA GLY A 80 -17.63 0.94 -21.64
C GLY A 80 -16.95 -0.30 -22.23
N LEU A 81 -16.40 -0.18 -23.45
CA LEU A 81 -15.87 -1.31 -24.23
C LEU A 81 -14.81 -2.12 -23.46
N LEU A 82 -13.81 -1.45 -22.89
CA LEU A 82 -12.71 -2.11 -22.17
C LEU A 82 -13.20 -2.93 -20.97
N ARG A 83 -14.23 -2.43 -20.26
CA ARG A 83 -14.82 -3.15 -19.12
C ARG A 83 -15.64 -4.35 -19.60
N ALA A 84 -16.43 -4.20 -20.66
CA ALA A 84 -17.19 -5.31 -21.24
C ALA A 84 -16.27 -6.44 -21.72
N VAL A 85 -15.14 -6.11 -22.35
CA VAL A 85 -14.10 -7.08 -22.73
C VAL A 85 -13.59 -7.81 -21.49
N PHE A 86 -13.25 -7.09 -20.42
CA PHE A 86 -12.73 -7.70 -19.19
C PHE A 86 -13.73 -8.63 -18.49
N MET A 87 -15.00 -8.22 -18.44
CA MET A 87 -16.08 -9.06 -17.91
C MET A 87 -16.23 -10.34 -18.72
N SER A 88 -16.14 -10.22 -20.06
CA SER A 88 -16.25 -11.35 -20.98
C SER A 88 -15.05 -12.29 -20.87
N THR A 89 -13.83 -11.75 -20.72
CA THR A 89 -12.62 -12.58 -20.54
C THR A 89 -12.66 -13.35 -19.23
N ALA A 90 -13.12 -12.75 -18.13
CA ALA A 90 -13.26 -13.44 -16.85
C ALA A 90 -14.31 -14.55 -16.91
N SER A 91 -15.46 -14.25 -17.51
CA SER A 91 -16.56 -15.21 -17.68
C SER A 91 -16.12 -16.39 -18.56
N LEU A 92 -15.60 -16.11 -19.75
CA LEU A 92 -15.13 -17.14 -20.69
C LEU A 92 -13.93 -17.92 -20.13
N GLY A 93 -13.04 -17.27 -19.38
CA GLY A 93 -11.94 -17.96 -18.72
C GLY A 93 -12.39 -18.95 -17.67
N SER A 94 -13.42 -18.59 -16.88
CA SER A 94 -14.01 -19.53 -15.92
C SER A 94 -14.70 -20.73 -16.60
N MET A 95 -15.33 -20.50 -17.76
CA MET A 95 -15.94 -21.52 -18.60
C MET A 95 -14.90 -22.53 -19.08
N ILE A 96 -13.86 -22.06 -19.78
CA ILE A 96 -12.79 -22.92 -20.31
C ILE A 96 -12.05 -23.63 -19.18
N LEU A 97 -11.80 -22.96 -18.06
CA LEU A 97 -11.14 -23.57 -16.90
C LEU A 97 -11.98 -24.71 -16.31
N ALA A 98 -13.30 -24.53 -16.17
CA ALA A 98 -14.19 -25.57 -15.66
C ALA A 98 -14.23 -26.78 -16.62
N GLU A 99 -14.33 -26.54 -17.93
CA GLU A 99 -14.27 -27.61 -18.95
C GLU A 99 -12.92 -28.36 -18.90
N PHE A 100 -11.81 -27.62 -18.79
CA PHE A 100 -10.47 -28.19 -18.71
C PHE A 100 -10.28 -29.08 -17.47
N ILE A 101 -10.76 -28.63 -16.30
CA ILE A 101 -10.70 -29.40 -15.05
C ILE A 101 -11.48 -30.71 -15.19
N LEU A 102 -12.71 -30.65 -15.72
CA LEU A 102 -13.51 -31.85 -15.93
C LEU A 102 -12.84 -32.80 -16.90
N LEU A 103 -12.29 -32.29 -17.99
CA LEU A 103 -11.56 -33.08 -18.97
C LEU A 103 -10.39 -33.84 -18.35
N ILE A 104 -9.60 -33.20 -17.48
CA ILE A 104 -8.51 -33.87 -16.78
C ILE A 104 -9.05 -34.98 -15.88
N ILE A 105 -10.12 -34.71 -15.12
CA ILE A 105 -10.71 -35.68 -14.18
C ILE A 105 -11.22 -36.90 -14.93
N TYR A 106 -11.98 -36.72 -16.02
CA TYR A 106 -12.53 -37.83 -16.79
C TYR A 106 -11.46 -38.63 -17.53
N ASN A 107 -10.49 -37.96 -18.15
CA ASN A 107 -9.36 -38.64 -18.78
C ASN A 107 -8.52 -39.43 -17.76
N SER A 108 -8.36 -38.93 -16.53
CA SER A 108 -7.70 -39.67 -15.45
C SER A 108 -8.42 -40.97 -15.09
N GLN A 109 -9.72 -41.05 -15.35
CA GLN A 109 -10.55 -42.24 -15.12
C GLN A 109 -10.74 -43.08 -16.39
N GLN A 110 -10.03 -42.76 -17.48
CA GLN A 110 -10.19 -43.40 -18.80
C GLN A 110 -11.63 -43.29 -19.34
N ILE A 111 -12.37 -42.24 -18.93
CA ILE A 111 -13.70 -41.92 -19.45
C ILE A 111 -13.52 -40.89 -20.55
N TYR A 112 -13.79 -41.27 -21.79
CA TYR A 112 -13.63 -40.39 -22.94
C TYR A 112 -14.95 -39.71 -23.31
N TRP A 113 -14.87 -38.71 -24.20
CA TRP A 113 -16.04 -37.96 -24.65
C TRP A 113 -17.15 -38.83 -25.26
N LEU A 114 -16.80 -39.90 -25.98
CA LEU A 114 -17.78 -40.84 -26.54
C LEU A 114 -18.54 -41.59 -25.46
N ASP A 115 -17.85 -41.98 -24.38
CA ASP A 115 -18.47 -42.64 -23.24
C ASP A 115 -19.45 -41.70 -22.53
N ILE A 116 -19.09 -40.42 -22.41
CA ILE A 116 -19.97 -39.38 -21.87
C ILE A 116 -21.26 -39.27 -22.69
N LEU A 117 -21.17 -39.30 -24.02
CA LEU A 117 -22.32 -39.22 -24.93
C LEU A 117 -23.14 -40.52 -24.99
N SER A 118 -22.58 -41.65 -24.55
CA SER A 118 -23.23 -42.96 -24.64
C SER A 118 -24.44 -43.12 -23.73
N THR A 119 -24.47 -42.42 -22.58
CA THR A 119 -25.56 -42.53 -21.62
C THR A 119 -26.09 -41.16 -21.19
N ASN A 120 -27.42 -41.02 -21.18
CA ASN A 120 -28.09 -39.80 -20.73
C ASN A 120 -27.73 -39.43 -19.28
N MET A 121 -27.54 -40.44 -18.41
CA MET A 121 -27.15 -40.22 -17.02
C MET A 121 -25.77 -39.58 -16.89
N LEU A 122 -24.77 -40.07 -17.63
CA LEU A 122 -23.41 -39.53 -17.56
C LEU A 122 -23.35 -38.10 -18.10
N MET A 123 -24.06 -37.80 -19.19
CA MET A 123 -24.19 -36.42 -19.69
C MET A 123 -24.78 -35.45 -18.64
N VAL A 124 -25.81 -35.88 -17.91
CA VAL A 124 -26.42 -35.04 -16.87
C VAL A 124 -25.45 -34.82 -15.71
N VAL A 125 -24.75 -35.87 -15.26
CA VAL A 125 -23.77 -35.79 -14.17
C VAL A 125 -22.64 -34.81 -14.54
N VAL A 126 -22.07 -34.93 -15.75
CA VAL A 126 -21.01 -34.04 -16.24
C VAL A 126 -21.46 -32.58 -16.24
N ARG A 127 -22.68 -32.31 -16.72
CA ARG A 127 -23.25 -30.95 -16.75
C ARG A 127 -23.50 -30.38 -15.35
N LEU A 128 -23.96 -31.20 -14.41
CA LEU A 128 -24.15 -30.76 -13.03
C LEU A 128 -22.82 -30.43 -12.35
N LEU A 129 -21.78 -31.25 -12.58
CA LEU A 129 -20.43 -30.96 -12.07
C LEU A 129 -19.86 -29.68 -12.68
N TYR A 130 -20.07 -29.46 -13.98
CA TYR A 130 -19.69 -28.23 -14.67
C TYR A 130 -20.35 -26.99 -14.06
N LEU A 131 -21.68 -27.01 -13.90
CA LEU A 131 -22.42 -25.92 -13.24
C LEU A 131 -21.97 -25.73 -11.79
N GLY A 132 -21.64 -26.82 -11.08
CA GLY A 132 -21.09 -26.78 -9.72
C GLY A 132 -19.75 -26.06 -9.64
N LEU A 133 -18.82 -26.34 -10.56
CA LEU A 133 -17.53 -25.64 -10.65
C LEU A 133 -17.70 -24.15 -10.93
N LEU A 134 -18.58 -23.78 -11.86
CA LEU A 134 -18.90 -22.39 -12.14
C LEU A 134 -19.54 -21.69 -10.94
N LEU A 135 -20.42 -22.37 -10.21
CA LEU A 135 -21.03 -21.85 -8.98
C LEU A 135 -19.98 -21.58 -7.90
N ILE A 136 -19.05 -22.53 -7.68
CA ILE A 136 -17.95 -22.37 -6.73
C ILE A 136 -17.09 -21.16 -7.13
N CYS A 137 -16.72 -21.04 -8.40
CA CYS A 137 -15.97 -19.91 -8.93
C CYS A 137 -16.70 -18.58 -8.68
N ALA A 138 -17.99 -18.52 -9.02
CA ALA A 138 -18.84 -17.34 -8.81
C ALA A 138 -18.94 -16.93 -7.33
N VAL A 139 -19.08 -17.90 -6.42
CA VAL A 139 -19.14 -17.67 -4.98
C VAL A 139 -17.81 -17.14 -4.44
N ILE A 140 -16.68 -17.77 -4.80
CA ILE A 140 -15.34 -17.35 -4.37
C ILE A 140 -15.08 -15.90 -4.82
N LEU A 141 -15.28 -15.61 -6.11
CA LEU A 141 -15.03 -14.27 -6.65
C LEU A 141 -15.91 -13.19 -5.99
N ARG A 142 -17.15 -13.56 -5.63
CA ARG A 142 -18.06 -12.66 -4.91
C ARG A 142 -17.66 -12.43 -3.45
N GLN A 143 -17.15 -13.46 -2.76
CA GLN A 143 -16.66 -13.32 -1.39
C GLN A 143 -15.37 -12.50 -1.31
N MET A 144 -14.50 -12.60 -2.32
CA MET A 144 -13.27 -11.81 -2.39
C MET A 144 -13.49 -10.30 -2.57
N LYS A 145 -14.72 -9.85 -2.88
CA LYS A 145 -15.07 -8.43 -3.12
C LYS A 145 -14.09 -7.75 -4.07
N PHE A 146 -13.74 -8.45 -5.15
CA PHE A 146 -12.75 -7.99 -6.10
C PHE A 146 -13.23 -6.72 -6.81
N ASP A 147 -12.40 -5.67 -6.87
CA ASP A 147 -12.72 -4.44 -7.59
C ASP A 147 -11.57 -4.03 -8.50
N ILE A 148 -11.63 -4.51 -9.74
CA ILE A 148 -10.62 -4.24 -10.77
C ILE A 148 -10.52 -2.74 -11.10
N ARG A 149 -11.50 -1.89 -10.74
CA ARG A 149 -11.46 -0.45 -11.05
C ARG A 149 -10.24 0.25 -10.44
N ARG A 150 -9.70 -0.27 -9.34
CA ARG A 150 -8.46 0.23 -8.72
C ARG A 150 -7.22 -0.02 -9.59
N LEU A 151 -7.25 -1.05 -10.43
CA LEU A 151 -6.18 -1.44 -11.34
C LEU A 151 -6.27 -0.72 -12.70
N PHE A 152 -7.34 0.02 -12.98
CA PHE A 152 -7.46 0.77 -14.24
C PHE A 152 -6.39 1.88 -14.34
N PRO A 153 -5.89 2.16 -15.56
CA PRO A 153 -4.80 3.10 -15.79
C PRO A 153 -5.22 4.54 -15.45
N ARG A 154 -4.92 4.98 -14.23
CA ARG A 154 -4.97 6.40 -13.84
C ARG A 154 -3.64 7.10 -14.11
N ASN A 155 -2.53 6.40 -13.83
CA ASN A 155 -1.18 6.92 -13.92
C ASN A 155 -0.29 5.94 -14.72
N ARG A 156 0.88 6.39 -15.19
CA ARG A 156 1.79 5.59 -16.07
C ARG A 156 2.10 4.21 -15.48
N TYR A 157 2.30 4.09 -14.18
CA TYR A 157 2.55 2.83 -13.49
C TYR A 157 1.36 1.87 -13.52
N ASN A 158 0.16 2.35 -13.16
CA ASN A 158 -1.07 1.54 -13.25
C ASN A 158 -1.34 1.09 -14.68
N ARG A 159 -0.88 1.85 -15.69
CA ARG A 159 -1.00 1.46 -17.10
C ARG A 159 -0.16 0.23 -17.44
N TYR A 160 1.10 0.16 -17.04
CA TYR A 160 1.93 -1.01 -17.31
C TYR A 160 1.52 -2.21 -16.47
N LEU A 161 1.12 -2.02 -15.22
CA LEU A 161 0.55 -3.09 -14.39
C LEU A 161 -0.75 -3.65 -15.01
N PHE A 162 -1.63 -2.76 -15.47
CA PHE A 162 -2.87 -3.16 -16.15
C PHE A 162 -2.58 -3.93 -17.44
N LEU A 163 -1.66 -3.44 -18.28
CA LEU A 163 -1.24 -4.14 -19.50
C LEU A 163 -0.64 -5.52 -19.20
N LEU A 164 0.17 -5.63 -18.15
CA LEU A 164 0.75 -6.91 -17.72
C LEU A 164 -0.34 -7.93 -17.35
N ILE A 165 -1.31 -7.52 -16.53
CA ILE A 165 -2.44 -8.37 -16.12
C ILE A 165 -3.28 -8.76 -17.34
N LEU A 166 -3.54 -7.81 -18.24
CA LEU A 166 -4.33 -8.06 -19.45
C LEU A 166 -3.64 -9.06 -20.38
N VAL A 167 -2.37 -8.84 -20.72
CA VAL A 167 -1.60 -9.71 -21.61
C VAL A 167 -1.41 -11.10 -20.98
N GLY A 168 -1.10 -11.16 -19.68
CA GLY A 168 -1.01 -12.43 -18.96
C GLY A 168 -2.33 -13.21 -18.91
N SER A 169 -3.46 -12.51 -18.75
CA SER A 169 -4.78 -13.15 -18.81
C SER A 169 -5.07 -13.73 -20.20
N ILE A 170 -4.70 -13.01 -21.27
CA ILE A 170 -4.86 -13.47 -22.66
C ILE A 170 -3.98 -14.70 -22.92
N GLU A 171 -2.72 -14.66 -22.50
CA GLU A 171 -1.80 -15.79 -22.66
C GLU A 171 -2.32 -17.04 -21.92
N PHE A 172 -2.74 -16.89 -20.66
CA PHE A 172 -3.32 -17.97 -19.88
C PHE A 172 -4.57 -18.56 -20.55
N LEU A 173 -5.46 -17.70 -21.06
CA LEU A 173 -6.64 -18.13 -21.81
C LEU A 173 -6.28 -18.89 -23.08
N LEU A 174 -5.27 -18.45 -23.83
CA LEU A 174 -4.81 -19.14 -25.04
C LEU A 174 -4.24 -20.53 -24.73
N ILE A 175 -3.48 -20.66 -23.64
CA ILE A 175 -2.95 -21.96 -23.18
C ILE A 175 -4.09 -22.91 -22.81
N LEU A 176 -5.05 -22.44 -22.01
CA LEU A 176 -6.22 -23.23 -21.63
C LEU A 176 -7.05 -23.64 -22.85
N PHE A 177 -7.27 -22.70 -23.77
CA PHE A 177 -8.00 -22.94 -25.01
C PHE A 177 -7.32 -24.00 -25.89
N MET A 178 -6.00 -23.93 -26.05
CA MET A 178 -5.19 -24.91 -26.78
C MET A 178 -5.26 -26.29 -26.13
N ASN A 179 -5.09 -26.37 -24.81
CA ASN A 179 -5.12 -27.67 -24.12
C ASN A 179 -6.51 -28.31 -24.20
N THR A 180 -7.56 -27.53 -23.95
CA THR A 180 -8.96 -28.02 -24.04
C THR A 180 -9.28 -28.50 -25.45
N SER A 181 -8.88 -27.73 -26.47
CA SER A 181 -9.10 -28.11 -27.87
C SER A 181 -8.32 -29.36 -28.28
N PHE A 182 -7.15 -29.63 -27.68
CA PHE A 182 -6.38 -30.85 -27.93
C PHE A 182 -7.11 -32.09 -27.42
N PHE A 183 -7.66 -32.05 -26.21
CA PHE A 183 -8.45 -33.15 -25.65
C PHE A 183 -9.77 -33.39 -26.40
N LEU A 184 -10.37 -32.34 -26.98
CA LEU A 184 -11.59 -32.44 -27.79
C LEU A 184 -11.34 -32.96 -29.22
N ARG A 185 -10.08 -33.07 -29.66
CA ARG A 185 -9.71 -33.38 -31.04
C ARG A 185 -10.19 -34.76 -31.52
N GLU A 186 -10.28 -35.75 -30.63
CA GLU A 186 -10.58 -37.13 -31.03
C GLU A 186 -12.00 -37.32 -31.61
N ASN A 187 -12.90 -36.33 -31.49
CA ASN A 187 -14.33 -36.55 -31.72
C ASN A 187 -15.05 -35.69 -32.77
N ASN A 188 -14.42 -34.68 -33.39
CA ASN A 188 -15.14 -33.81 -34.33
C ASN A 188 -14.88 -34.20 -35.80
N SER A 189 -15.90 -34.77 -36.43
CA SER A 189 -15.93 -35.13 -37.85
C SER A 189 -15.85 -33.91 -38.77
N THR A 190 -15.06 -34.03 -39.83
CA THR A 190 -14.96 -33.17 -41.04
C THR A 190 -14.36 -31.76 -40.94
N LEU A 191 -14.41 -31.06 -39.79
CA LEU A 191 -13.75 -29.75 -39.58
C LEU A 191 -12.44 -29.82 -38.78
N ALA A 192 -11.78 -30.98 -38.78
CA ALA A 192 -10.41 -31.17 -38.24
C ALA A 192 -9.33 -30.31 -38.94
N GLN A 193 -9.69 -29.52 -39.95
CA GLN A 193 -8.78 -28.69 -40.75
C GLN A 193 -8.19 -27.50 -39.97
N LEU A 194 -8.83 -27.04 -38.89
CA LEU A 194 -8.27 -26.01 -38.01
C LEU A 194 -7.33 -26.56 -36.94
N TYR A 195 -7.23 -27.89 -36.78
CA TYR A 195 -6.25 -28.54 -35.87
C TYR A 195 -5.10 -29.17 -36.65
N THR A 196 -4.70 -28.52 -37.75
CA THR A 196 -3.47 -28.87 -38.44
C THR A 196 -2.27 -28.56 -37.54
N PRO A 197 -1.17 -29.33 -37.64
CA PRO A 197 0.08 -29.01 -36.95
C PRO A 197 0.53 -27.56 -37.19
N GLN A 198 0.22 -27.02 -38.38
CA GLN A 198 0.49 -25.62 -38.76
C GLN A 198 -0.26 -24.61 -37.88
N PHE A 199 -1.55 -24.85 -37.61
CA PHE A 199 -2.35 -23.98 -36.76
C PHE A 199 -1.88 -24.05 -35.29
N GLN A 200 -1.55 -25.24 -34.79
CA GLN A 200 -0.98 -25.39 -33.45
C GLN A 200 0.35 -24.64 -33.30
N MET A 201 1.22 -24.75 -34.31
CA MET A 201 2.49 -24.03 -34.34
C MET A 201 2.28 -22.51 -34.29
N LEU A 202 1.28 -21.98 -34.99
CA LEU A 202 0.94 -20.56 -34.96
C LEU A 202 0.54 -20.10 -33.55
N PHE A 203 -0.27 -20.88 -32.82
CA PHE A 203 -0.64 -20.56 -31.43
C PHE A 203 0.53 -20.69 -30.46
N GLN A 204 1.42 -21.68 -30.64
CA GLN A 204 2.63 -21.81 -29.84
C GLN A 204 3.57 -20.60 -30.04
N ILE A 205 3.75 -20.15 -31.29
CA ILE A 205 4.50 -18.94 -31.60
C ILE A 205 3.83 -17.73 -30.95
N LEU A 206 2.51 -17.62 -31.04
CA LEU A 206 1.76 -16.52 -30.41
C LEU A 206 1.95 -16.50 -28.89
N ILE A 207 1.85 -17.65 -28.22
CA ILE A 207 2.10 -17.78 -26.78
C ILE A 207 3.53 -17.34 -26.45
N LEU A 208 4.53 -17.79 -27.22
CA LEU A 208 5.92 -17.39 -27.02
C LEU A 208 6.12 -15.87 -27.18
N VAL A 209 5.49 -15.25 -28.18
CA VAL A 209 5.54 -13.80 -28.40
C VAL A 209 4.89 -13.04 -27.24
N LEU A 210 3.75 -13.52 -26.74
CA LEU A 210 3.08 -12.94 -25.57
C LEU A 210 3.92 -13.10 -24.30
N PHE A 211 4.59 -14.23 -24.11
CA PHE A 211 5.52 -14.45 -23.01
C PHE A 211 6.67 -13.43 -23.03
N ILE A 212 7.30 -13.23 -24.19
CA ILE A 212 8.38 -12.23 -24.36
C ILE A 212 7.84 -10.82 -24.05
N LEU A 213 6.63 -10.50 -24.51
CA LEU A 213 5.98 -9.21 -24.22
C LEU A 213 5.72 -9.04 -22.72
N ILE A 214 5.30 -10.08 -22.01
CA ILE A 214 5.10 -10.06 -20.55
C ILE A 214 6.41 -9.80 -19.83
N VAL A 215 7.50 -10.48 -20.21
CA VAL A 215 8.84 -10.24 -19.63
C VAL A 215 9.27 -8.79 -19.86
N PHE A 216 9.05 -8.25 -21.05
CA PHE A 216 9.34 -6.85 -21.36
C PHE A 216 8.50 -5.88 -20.51
N LEU A 217 7.18 -6.07 -20.45
CA LEU A 217 6.27 -5.24 -19.65
C LEU A 217 6.61 -5.32 -18.16
N PHE A 218 6.98 -6.50 -17.67
CA PHE A 218 7.39 -6.71 -16.29
C PHE A 218 8.68 -5.96 -15.96
N ARG A 219 9.69 -6.02 -16.85
CA ARG A 219 10.90 -5.21 -16.74
C ARG A 219 10.59 -3.72 -16.66
N VAL A 220 9.77 -3.20 -17.58
CA VAL A 220 9.35 -1.79 -17.58
C VAL A 220 8.63 -1.42 -16.28
N TYR A 221 7.72 -2.28 -15.80
CA TYR A 221 7.01 -2.08 -14.54
C TYR A 221 7.97 -2.02 -13.34
N LEU A 222 8.95 -2.93 -13.27
CA LEU A 222 9.96 -2.94 -12.21
C LEU A 222 10.82 -1.66 -12.24
N THR A 223 11.33 -1.27 -13.41
CA THR A 223 12.16 -0.05 -13.54
C THR A 223 11.39 1.20 -13.10
N LEU A 224 10.12 1.32 -13.49
CA LEU A 224 9.27 2.44 -13.05
C LEU A 224 8.99 2.42 -11.55
N THR A 225 8.84 1.22 -10.97
CA THR A 225 8.61 1.06 -9.52
C THR A 225 9.85 1.43 -8.72
N ILE A 226 11.04 1.04 -9.18
CA ILE A 226 12.32 1.38 -8.55
C ILE A 226 12.53 2.90 -8.57
N HIS A 227 12.40 3.54 -9.74
CA HIS A 227 12.55 5.00 -9.83
C HIS A 227 11.58 5.77 -8.95
N ARG A 228 10.34 5.27 -8.78
CA ARG A 228 9.38 5.88 -7.86
C ARG A 228 9.85 5.82 -6.42
N VAL A 229 10.32 4.65 -5.98
CA VAL A 229 10.83 4.48 -4.61
C VAL A 229 12.07 5.37 -4.40
N GLU A 230 12.95 5.46 -5.40
CA GLU A 230 14.12 6.35 -5.38
C GLU A 230 13.73 7.84 -5.30
N GLU A 231 12.73 8.29 -6.06
CA GLU A 231 12.24 9.68 -5.98
C GLU A 231 11.59 9.97 -4.62
N GLU A 232 10.73 9.08 -4.11
CA GLU A 232 10.06 9.25 -2.81
C GLU A 232 11.05 9.21 -1.63
N THR A 233 12.15 8.46 -1.73
CA THR A 233 13.16 8.33 -0.65
C THR A 233 14.35 9.28 -0.79
N GLY A 234 14.72 9.65 -2.02
CA GLY A 234 15.85 10.54 -2.30
C GLY A 234 15.51 12.02 -2.11
N THR A 235 14.27 12.42 -2.39
CA THR A 235 13.86 13.84 -2.26
C THR A 235 13.87 14.36 -0.82
N PRO A 236 13.45 13.62 0.22
CA PRO A 236 13.54 14.10 1.60
C PRO A 236 14.99 14.18 2.08
N TYR A 237 15.84 13.25 1.65
CA TYR A 237 17.25 13.22 2.00
C TYR A 237 18.01 14.40 1.40
N LEU A 238 17.80 14.68 0.10
CA LEU A 238 18.40 15.84 -0.57
C LEU A 238 17.91 17.16 0.01
N LYS A 239 16.62 17.26 0.35
CA LYS A 239 16.07 18.42 1.03
C LYS A 239 16.72 18.64 2.40
N SER A 240 16.87 17.57 3.19
CA SER A 240 17.55 17.65 4.49
C SER A 240 19.00 18.11 4.38
N ILE A 241 19.75 17.66 3.35
CA ILE A 241 21.11 18.14 3.09
C ILE A 241 21.09 19.61 2.71
N HIS A 242 20.16 20.03 1.86
CA HIS A 242 20.03 21.41 1.41
C HIS A 242 19.74 22.36 2.59
N ASP A 243 18.82 21.99 3.47
CA ASP A 243 18.46 22.76 4.66
C ASP A 243 19.67 22.89 5.60
N MET A 244 20.43 21.79 5.79
CA MET A 244 21.67 21.80 6.57
C MET A 244 22.74 22.72 5.97
N LEU A 245 22.97 22.66 4.65
CA LEU A 245 23.91 23.55 3.96
C LEU A 245 23.50 25.01 4.06
N THR A 246 22.20 25.29 4.04
CA THR A 246 21.66 26.64 4.17
C THR A 246 21.89 27.18 5.60
N ALA A 247 21.66 26.37 6.62
CA ALA A 247 21.97 26.73 8.01
C ALA A 247 23.47 27.01 8.21
N ILE A 248 24.35 26.17 7.67
CA ILE A 248 25.82 26.38 7.74
C ILE A 248 26.21 27.70 7.06
N ARG A 249 25.61 28.02 5.90
CA ARG A 249 25.87 29.30 5.21
C ARG A 249 25.43 30.50 6.04
N SER A 250 24.29 30.42 6.73
CA SER A 250 23.83 31.47 7.63
C SER A 250 24.81 31.69 8.78
N ILE A 251 25.20 30.62 9.48
CA ILE A 251 26.17 30.68 10.59
C ILE A 251 27.49 31.31 10.15
N LYS A 252 27.98 30.92 8.96
CA LYS A 252 29.21 31.48 8.40
C LYS A 252 29.07 32.97 8.08
N HIS A 253 27.94 33.37 7.50
CA HIS A 253 27.67 34.77 7.17
C HIS A 253 27.64 35.63 8.45
N ASP A 254 26.94 35.17 9.48
CA ASP A 254 26.85 35.89 10.76
C ASP A 254 28.22 35.99 11.46
N SER A 255 29.00 34.89 11.47
CA SER A 255 30.36 34.89 12.00
C SER A 255 31.28 35.88 11.27
N LEU A 256 31.18 35.96 9.93
CA LEU A 256 31.95 36.93 9.14
C LEU A 256 31.56 38.37 9.45
N ASN A 257 30.29 38.64 9.72
CA ASN A 257 29.83 39.98 10.12
C ASN A 257 30.45 40.38 11.46
N HIS A 258 30.47 39.47 12.44
CA HIS A 258 31.12 39.72 13.73
C HIS A 258 32.63 39.99 13.59
N TYR A 259 33.34 39.18 12.80
CA TYR A 259 34.76 39.41 12.53
C TYR A 259 35.02 40.73 11.79
N THR A 260 34.14 41.10 10.88
CA THR A 260 34.25 42.37 10.14
C THR A 260 34.06 43.57 11.06
N ALA A 261 33.09 43.51 11.98
CA ALA A 261 32.87 44.53 12.99
C ALA A 261 34.08 44.68 13.92
N ILE A 262 34.59 43.57 14.45
CA ILE A 262 35.79 43.56 15.33
C ILE A 262 36.99 44.16 14.60
N ASN A 263 37.29 43.71 13.38
CA ASN A 263 38.39 44.25 12.58
C ASN A 263 38.21 45.73 12.25
N GLY A 264 36.97 46.19 12.08
CA GLY A 264 36.63 47.60 11.88
C GLY A 264 36.98 48.47 13.09
N PHE A 265 36.66 48.02 14.30
CA PHE A 265 37.03 48.72 15.54
C PHE A 265 38.55 48.76 15.74
N LEU A 266 39.24 47.62 15.52
CA LEU A 266 40.69 47.52 15.66
C LEU A 266 41.44 48.44 14.69
N LYS A 267 41.03 48.50 13.42
CA LYS A 267 41.66 49.38 12.40
C LYS A 267 41.51 50.86 12.70
N LYS A 268 40.43 51.25 13.41
CA LYS A 268 40.17 52.64 13.79
C LYS A 268 40.83 53.03 15.13
N GLY A 269 41.56 52.13 15.77
CA GLY A 269 42.17 52.36 17.09
C GLY A 269 41.15 52.44 18.23
N LEU A 270 39.91 51.98 18.02
CA LEU A 270 38.83 52.04 19.01
C LEU A 270 38.82 50.76 19.86
N TYR A 271 39.87 50.58 20.67
CA TYR A 271 40.09 49.34 21.41
C TYR A 271 39.03 49.08 22.50
N ASP A 272 38.57 50.11 23.19
CA ASP A 272 37.56 49.98 24.25
C ASP A 272 36.20 49.52 23.71
N LEU A 273 35.79 50.06 22.56
CA LEU A 273 34.56 49.65 21.86
C LEU A 273 34.67 48.23 21.27
N ALA A 274 35.84 47.84 20.78
CA ALA A 274 36.08 46.46 20.33
C ALA A 274 35.94 45.47 21.49
N LYS A 275 36.48 45.83 22.66
CA LYS A 275 36.40 45.04 23.88
C LYS A 275 34.95 44.91 24.37
N GLU A 276 34.22 46.02 24.44
CA GLU A 276 32.80 46.04 24.83
C GLU A 276 31.92 45.19 23.88
N TYR A 277 32.16 45.27 22.56
CA TYR A 277 31.44 44.47 21.58
C TYR A 277 31.71 42.95 21.73
N VAL A 278 32.97 42.56 21.96
CA VAL A 278 33.32 41.17 22.23
C VAL A 278 32.72 40.70 23.57
N GLU A 279 32.73 41.54 24.60
CA GLU A 279 32.09 41.23 25.89
C GLU A 279 30.57 41.06 25.76
N GLN A 280 29.89 41.83 24.90
CA GLN A 280 28.48 41.65 24.57
C GLN A 280 28.21 40.34 23.81
N LEU A 281 29.02 40.02 22.80
CA LEU A 281 28.93 38.74 22.08
C LEU A 281 29.15 37.54 23.02
N LEU A 282 30.12 37.67 23.92
CA LEU A 282 30.35 36.67 24.96
C LEU A 282 29.19 36.63 25.95
N GLN A 283 28.56 37.75 26.30
CA GLN A 283 27.37 37.75 27.16
C GLN A 283 26.15 37.09 26.52
N GLU A 284 25.89 37.23 25.21
CA GLU A 284 24.83 36.46 24.54
C GLU A 284 25.10 34.94 24.63
N ILE A 285 26.36 34.53 24.46
CA ILE A 285 26.78 33.13 24.63
C ILE A 285 26.71 32.71 26.12
N LEU A 286 27.07 33.59 27.05
CA LEU A 286 27.09 33.32 28.49
C LEU A 286 25.72 33.41 29.17
N ILE A 287 24.75 34.15 28.61
CA ILE A 287 23.34 34.11 29.02
C ILE A 287 22.77 32.74 28.64
N THR A 288 23.19 32.20 27.49
CA THR A 288 22.93 30.80 27.13
C THR A 288 23.57 29.84 28.14
N GLU A 289 24.78 30.11 28.64
CA GLU A 289 25.44 29.28 29.67
C GLU A 289 24.90 29.45 31.11
N LYS A 290 24.44 30.64 31.52
CA LYS A 290 23.89 30.89 32.88
C LYS A 290 22.47 30.35 33.07
N THR A 291 21.66 30.25 32.01
CA THR A 291 20.46 29.41 32.04
C THR A 291 20.79 27.92 32.03
N VAL A 292 22.02 27.54 31.67
CA VAL A 292 22.47 26.16 31.55
C VAL A 292 23.06 25.60 32.86
N ASP A 293 23.43 26.41 33.85
CA ASP A 293 23.99 25.91 35.11
C ASP A 293 23.00 25.09 35.97
N SER A 294 21.69 25.29 35.79
CA SER A 294 20.66 24.40 36.36
C SER A 294 20.42 23.13 35.54
N SER A 295 20.95 23.05 34.32
CA SER A 295 20.73 21.96 33.36
C SER A 295 21.96 21.11 33.04
N SER A 296 23.17 21.59 33.36
CA SER A 296 24.43 20.86 33.23
C SER A 296 24.47 19.65 34.18
N HIS A 297 23.90 19.77 35.38
CA HIS A 297 23.74 18.66 36.31
C HIS A 297 22.73 17.59 35.84
N VAL A 298 21.67 17.98 35.12
CA VAL A 298 20.62 17.05 34.66
C VAL A 298 21.10 16.22 33.47
N LEU A 299 21.83 16.82 32.53
CA LEU A 299 22.38 16.09 31.37
C LEU A 299 23.56 15.19 31.71
N GLY A 300 24.21 15.38 32.87
CA GLY A 300 25.27 14.49 33.36
C GLY A 300 24.81 13.03 33.54
N GLY A 301 23.50 12.79 33.68
CA GLY A 301 22.92 11.45 33.70
C GLY A 301 22.88 10.74 32.34
N ILE A 302 23.07 11.46 31.23
CA ILE A 302 22.97 10.93 29.85
C ILE A 302 24.38 10.68 29.30
N LYS A 303 24.76 9.40 29.18
CA LYS A 303 26.09 9.00 28.69
C LYS A 303 26.32 9.23 27.19
N ASN A 304 25.25 9.38 26.41
CA ASN A 304 25.35 9.45 24.94
C ASN A 304 25.50 10.90 24.46
N PRO A 305 26.67 11.31 23.93
CA PRO A 305 26.93 12.72 23.59
C PRO A 305 25.96 13.28 22.57
N ALA A 306 25.54 12.48 21.59
CA ALA A 306 24.63 12.94 20.54
C ALA A 306 23.20 13.19 21.08
N VAL A 307 22.78 12.41 22.07
CA VAL A 307 21.50 12.64 22.78
C VAL A 307 21.58 13.91 23.61
N SER A 308 22.69 14.11 24.33
CA SER A 308 22.93 15.32 25.12
C SER A 308 22.95 16.57 24.23
N SER A 309 23.61 16.52 23.06
CA SER A 309 23.59 17.62 22.08
C SER A 309 22.19 17.92 21.54
N LEU A 310 21.38 16.89 21.24
CA LEU A 310 20.00 17.08 20.81
C LEU A 310 19.19 17.80 21.90
N LEU A 311 19.29 17.34 23.15
CA LEU A 311 18.55 17.93 24.27
C LEU A 311 18.98 19.38 24.49
N GLN A 312 20.28 19.68 24.48
CA GLN A 312 20.76 21.06 24.57
C GLN A 312 20.18 21.95 23.47
N SER A 313 20.14 21.45 22.22
CA SER A 313 19.52 22.18 21.11
C SER A 313 18.03 22.44 21.34
N LYS A 314 17.29 21.45 21.85
CA LYS A 314 15.85 21.62 22.15
C LYS A 314 15.61 22.53 23.36
N MET A 315 16.48 22.49 24.36
CA MET A 315 16.44 23.43 25.48
C MET A 315 16.63 24.87 25.01
N ALA A 316 17.63 25.13 24.16
CA ALA A 316 17.85 26.45 23.60
C ALA A 316 16.63 26.96 22.82
N LEU A 317 15.97 26.06 22.06
CA LEU A 317 14.74 26.39 21.35
C LEU A 317 13.57 26.69 22.30
N CYS A 318 13.36 25.88 23.33
CA CYS A 318 12.33 26.13 24.34
C CYS A 318 12.55 27.48 25.05
N LEU A 319 13.80 27.81 25.37
CA LEU A 319 14.16 29.10 25.98
C LEU A 319 13.84 30.27 25.03
N ALA A 320 14.21 30.17 23.75
CA ALA A 320 13.90 31.18 22.74
C ALA A 320 12.39 31.41 22.57
N GLU A 321 11.60 30.35 22.67
CA GLU A 321 10.13 30.37 22.55
C GLU A 321 9.40 30.62 23.89
N ARG A 322 10.15 30.92 24.96
CA ARG A 322 9.63 31.14 26.33
C ARG A 322 8.78 29.98 26.86
N ILE A 323 9.20 28.75 26.60
CA ILE A 323 8.57 27.53 27.09
C ILE A 323 9.39 26.99 28.28
N PRO A 324 8.86 27.04 29.51
CA PRO A 324 9.44 26.34 30.65
C PRO A 324 9.62 24.84 30.37
N LEU A 325 10.87 24.38 30.34
CA LEU A 325 11.22 22.96 30.16
C LEU A 325 11.81 22.41 31.46
N THR A 326 11.13 21.46 32.09
CA THR A 326 11.63 20.71 33.24
C THR A 326 12.09 19.33 32.80
N MET A 327 13.29 18.91 33.23
CA MET A 327 13.84 17.60 32.90
C MET A 327 14.23 16.85 34.17
N ASN A 328 13.77 15.62 34.30
CA ASN A 328 14.20 14.69 35.34
C ASN A 328 14.89 13.52 34.68
N VAL A 329 16.21 13.42 34.85
CA VAL A 329 17.04 12.38 34.26
C VAL A 329 17.68 11.55 35.35
N THR A 330 17.36 10.26 35.42
CA THR A 330 18.04 9.34 36.32
C THR A 330 19.42 9.00 35.74
N THR A 331 20.47 8.99 36.55
CA THR A 331 21.84 8.66 36.10
C THR A 331 21.99 7.19 35.71
N GLY A 332 22.54 6.90 34.52
CA GLY A 332 22.86 5.51 34.11
C GLY A 332 23.09 5.34 32.61
N ASN A 333 23.49 4.13 32.17
CA ASN A 333 23.55 3.78 30.74
C ASN A 333 22.20 3.26 30.24
N GLN A 334 21.15 4.02 30.52
CA GLN A 334 19.79 3.67 30.12
C GLN A 334 19.73 3.67 28.59
N PHE A 335 19.02 2.71 28.01
CA PHE A 335 18.85 2.55 26.56
C PHE A 335 20.12 2.18 25.76
N ALA A 336 21.17 1.63 26.39
CA ALA A 336 22.39 1.18 25.69
C ALA A 336 22.16 0.20 24.53
N HIS A 337 21.06 -0.58 24.59
CA HIS A 337 20.66 -1.54 23.56
C HIS A 337 19.96 -0.89 22.35
N ILE A 338 19.60 0.40 22.45
CA ILE A 338 18.98 1.18 21.38
C ILE A 338 20.08 1.95 20.66
N LYS A 339 20.06 1.92 19.32
CA LYS A 339 21.04 2.66 18.53
C LYS A 339 20.82 4.15 18.71
N THR A 340 21.90 4.91 18.86
CA THR A 340 21.88 6.37 19.09
C THR A 340 20.96 7.13 18.13
N TYR A 341 21.01 6.83 16.83
CA TYR A 341 20.19 7.53 15.83
C TYR A 341 18.69 7.24 15.98
N ASP A 342 18.31 6.06 16.47
CA ASP A 342 16.92 5.69 16.71
C ASP A 342 16.38 6.38 17.97
N LEU A 343 17.21 6.51 19.00
CA LEU A 343 16.91 7.26 20.21
C LEU A 343 16.73 8.77 19.94
N ILE A 344 17.60 9.33 19.08
CA ILE A 344 17.48 10.70 18.56
C ILE A 344 16.17 10.89 17.80
N LYS A 345 15.76 9.92 16.97
CA LYS A 345 14.47 9.98 16.26
C LYS A 345 13.29 9.99 17.22
N ILE A 346 13.30 9.16 18.25
CA ILE A 346 12.23 9.13 19.25
C ILE A 346 12.14 10.48 19.96
N LEU A 347 13.24 10.92 20.56
CA LEU A 347 13.30 12.18 21.30
C LEU A 347 12.96 13.40 20.44
N GLY A 348 13.57 13.51 19.27
CA GLY A 348 13.38 14.65 18.37
C GLY A 348 11.92 14.79 17.97
N ASN A 349 11.28 13.71 17.53
CA ASN A 349 9.88 13.75 17.12
C ASN A 349 8.92 14.07 18.27
N LEU A 350 9.17 13.55 19.47
CA LEU A 350 8.32 13.82 20.63
C LEU A 350 8.50 15.26 21.14
N LEU A 351 9.74 15.74 21.26
CA LEU A 351 10.02 17.12 21.69
C LEU A 351 9.54 18.14 20.66
N ASP A 352 9.71 17.89 19.36
CA ASP A 352 9.16 18.75 18.31
C ASP A 352 7.64 18.81 18.35
N ASN A 353 6.99 17.69 18.67
CA ASN A 353 5.55 17.66 18.84
C ASN A 353 5.11 18.45 20.08
N ALA A 354 5.82 18.32 21.20
CA ALA A 354 5.56 19.04 22.44
C ALA A 354 5.72 20.56 22.26
N ILE A 355 6.84 21.01 21.69
CA ILE A 355 7.13 22.43 21.43
C ILE A 355 6.10 23.05 20.49
N ARG A 356 5.67 22.30 19.46
CA ARG A 356 4.63 22.78 18.56
C ARG A 356 3.26 22.82 19.24
N ALA A 357 2.94 21.86 20.08
CA ALA A 357 1.64 21.83 20.75
C ALA A 357 1.50 22.97 21.77
N THR A 358 2.59 23.32 22.47
CA THR A 358 2.61 24.43 23.44
C THR A 358 2.48 25.80 22.77
N SER A 359 2.84 25.95 21.49
CA SER A 359 2.72 27.24 20.79
C SER A 359 1.26 27.70 20.58
N TYR A 360 0.29 26.78 20.73
CA TYR A 360 -1.15 27.10 20.71
C TYR A 360 -1.69 27.59 22.06
N GLU A 361 -0.90 27.54 23.13
CA GLU A 361 -1.26 28.08 24.45
C GLU A 361 -0.74 29.51 24.65
N LEU A 362 -1.41 30.24 25.54
CA LEU A 362 -0.92 31.51 26.07
C LEU A 362 0.44 31.30 26.76
N GLU A 363 1.36 32.26 26.64
CA GLU A 363 2.73 32.14 27.17
C GLU A 363 2.76 31.69 28.64
N GLU A 364 1.84 32.20 29.47
CA GLU A 364 1.74 31.90 30.91
C GLU A 364 1.38 30.43 31.22
N ASN A 365 0.75 29.71 30.29
CA ASN A 365 0.31 28.33 30.47
C ASN A 365 1.24 27.30 29.83
N ARG A 366 2.31 27.75 29.17
CA ARG A 366 3.24 26.86 28.46
C ARG A 366 4.09 26.09 29.46
N TYR A 367 4.18 24.78 29.29
CA TYR A 367 5.24 23.98 29.90
C TYR A 367 5.50 22.70 29.13
N ILE A 368 6.72 22.20 29.24
CA ILE A 368 7.12 20.86 28.81
C ILE A 368 7.86 20.19 29.95
N ARG A 369 7.55 18.92 30.18
CA ARG A 369 8.26 18.06 31.13
C ARG A 369 8.79 16.82 30.42
N LEU A 370 10.07 16.54 30.63
CA LEU A 370 10.75 15.34 30.15
C LEU A 370 11.20 14.51 31.35
N ASP A 371 10.67 13.31 31.51
CA ASP A 371 11.19 12.32 32.46
C ASP A 371 11.91 11.21 31.68
N TRP A 372 13.16 10.96 32.05
CA TRP A 372 14.04 9.98 31.44
C TRP A 372 14.63 9.09 32.55
N GLY A 373 14.34 7.79 32.51
CA GLY A 373 14.78 6.96 33.60
C GLY A 373 14.58 5.47 33.41
N GLN A 374 14.79 4.77 34.51
CA GLN A 374 14.49 3.36 34.66
C GLN A 374 13.75 3.12 35.98
N SER A 375 12.81 2.20 35.95
CA SER A 375 12.20 1.58 37.13
C SER A 375 12.66 0.12 37.23
N GLU A 376 12.22 -0.60 38.26
CA GLU A 376 12.47 -2.05 38.37
C GLU A 376 11.99 -2.84 37.15
N ARG A 377 10.92 -2.39 36.48
CA ARG A 377 10.24 -3.16 35.42
C ARG A 377 10.52 -2.65 34.01
N GLU A 378 10.77 -1.36 33.85
CA GLU A 378 10.91 -0.75 32.53
C GLU A 378 11.89 0.41 32.49
N LEU A 379 12.52 0.58 31.32
CA LEU A 379 13.20 1.81 30.91
C LEU A 379 12.15 2.72 30.29
N PHE A 380 12.06 3.97 30.70
CA PHE A 380 10.99 4.88 30.27
C PHE A 380 11.49 6.24 29.81
N LEU A 381 10.77 6.78 28.83
CA LEU A 381 10.86 8.14 28.34
C LEU A 381 9.45 8.72 28.32
N ILE A 382 9.22 9.75 29.12
CA ILE A 382 7.94 10.44 29.22
C ILE A 382 8.13 11.89 28.78
N ILE A 383 7.33 12.33 27.82
CA ILE A 383 7.25 13.74 27.43
C ILE A 383 5.81 14.20 27.64
N GLU A 384 5.67 15.19 28.51
CA GLU A 384 4.41 15.85 28.82
C GLU A 384 4.47 17.30 28.38
N ASN A 385 3.36 17.81 27.84
CA ASN A 385 3.25 19.20 27.43
C ASN A 385 1.85 19.75 27.66
N SER A 386 1.78 21.05 27.93
CA SER A 386 0.53 21.83 27.83
C SER A 386 0.11 21.98 26.37
N GLY A 387 -1.19 21.96 26.09
CA GLY A 387 -1.70 22.25 24.76
C GLY A 387 -3.10 21.72 24.50
N PRO A 388 -3.63 21.94 23.28
CA PRO A 388 -4.93 21.42 22.88
C PRO A 388 -5.00 19.90 23.07
N CYS A 389 -6.10 19.44 23.68
CA CYS A 389 -6.32 18.01 23.86
C CYS A 389 -6.52 17.30 22.53
N ILE A 390 -5.98 16.09 22.45
CA ILE A 390 -6.27 15.16 21.36
C ILE A 390 -7.63 14.50 21.68
N PRO A 391 -8.63 14.56 20.78
CA PRO A 391 -9.90 13.89 20.99
C PRO A 391 -9.73 12.40 21.30
N GLU A 392 -10.54 11.87 22.21
CA GLU A 392 -10.41 10.48 22.70
C GLU A 392 -10.52 9.44 21.57
N ASP A 393 -11.40 9.70 20.59
CA ASP A 393 -11.58 8.89 19.39
C ASP A 393 -10.34 8.90 18.47
N LYS A 394 -9.44 9.87 18.65
CA LYS A 394 -8.21 10.05 17.84
C LYS A 394 -6.94 9.53 18.50
N LEU A 395 -6.95 9.19 19.79
CA LEU A 395 -5.75 8.70 20.51
C LEU A 395 -5.14 7.43 19.90
N ASN A 396 -5.94 6.58 19.25
CA ASN A 396 -5.43 5.40 18.54
C ASN A 396 -4.92 5.73 17.13
N GLU A 397 -5.46 6.78 16.50
CA GLU A 397 -5.12 7.18 15.13
C GLU A 397 -3.84 8.02 15.06
N VAL A 398 -3.44 8.71 16.14
CA VAL A 398 -2.26 9.62 16.11
C VAL A 398 -0.94 8.93 15.75
N PHE A 399 -0.85 7.61 15.89
CA PHE A 399 0.33 6.83 15.49
C PHE A 399 0.24 6.24 14.08
N SER A 400 -0.87 6.47 13.37
CA SER A 400 -1.05 6.00 11.99
C SER A 400 -0.25 6.84 11.01
N ILE A 401 0.26 6.17 9.97
CA ILE A 401 1.06 6.81 8.93
C ILE A 401 0.22 7.90 8.23
N GLY A 402 0.74 9.13 8.22
CA GLY A 402 0.10 10.25 7.54
C GLY A 402 -0.94 11.00 8.38
N TYR A 403 -1.17 10.60 9.63
CA TYR A 403 -2.04 11.36 10.53
C TYR A 403 -1.39 12.71 10.88
N THR A 404 -2.03 13.82 10.53
CA THR A 404 -1.54 15.17 10.82
C THR A 404 -2.70 16.10 11.15
N THR A 405 -2.51 16.94 12.16
CA THR A 405 -3.43 18.04 12.50
C THR A 405 -3.10 19.34 11.75
N LYS A 406 -2.09 19.31 10.86
CA LYS A 406 -1.67 20.47 10.08
C LYS A 406 -2.55 20.68 8.85
N THR A 407 -3.03 21.90 8.65
CA THR A 407 -3.91 22.32 7.55
C THR A 407 -3.27 22.28 6.15
N ASN A 408 -1.94 22.20 6.08
CA ASN A 408 -1.16 22.20 4.83
C ASN A 408 -0.78 20.79 4.32
N GLY A 409 -1.26 19.70 4.96
CA GLY A 409 -1.01 18.33 4.52
C GLY A 409 0.46 17.87 4.57
N GLN A 410 1.38 18.71 5.04
CA GLN A 410 2.81 18.41 5.17
C GLN A 410 3.15 18.00 6.61
N GLY A 411 3.31 16.70 6.84
CA GLY A 411 3.66 16.15 8.16
C GLY A 411 3.00 14.80 8.42
N GLY A 412 3.01 14.35 9.67
CA GLY A 412 2.29 13.12 10.08
C GLY A 412 3.07 11.82 10.02
N LEU A 413 4.39 11.89 9.81
CA LEU A 413 5.28 10.72 9.93
C LEU A 413 5.89 10.59 11.33
N GLY A 414 6.04 11.69 12.07
CA GLY A 414 6.82 11.72 13.32
C GLY A 414 6.38 10.69 14.37
N LEU A 415 5.10 10.69 14.77
CA LEU A 415 4.59 9.73 15.76
C LEU A 415 4.56 8.29 15.21
N SER A 416 4.33 8.10 13.92
CA SER A 416 4.44 6.77 13.29
C SER A 416 5.88 6.23 13.31
N ILE A 417 6.89 7.10 13.18
CA ILE A 417 8.31 6.77 13.34
C ILE A 417 8.59 6.41 14.79
N VAL A 418 8.11 7.20 15.76
CA VAL A 418 8.26 6.89 17.19
C VAL A 418 7.73 5.50 17.50
N LYS A 419 6.51 5.18 17.04
CA LYS A 419 5.91 3.85 17.23
C LYS A 419 6.73 2.75 16.56
N SER A 420 7.06 2.90 15.28
CA SER A 420 7.81 1.89 14.52
C SER A 420 9.21 1.62 15.11
N VAL A 421 9.91 2.67 15.55
CA VAL A 421 11.24 2.52 16.17
C VAL A 421 11.08 1.88 17.55
N THR A 422 10.12 2.30 18.36
CA THR A 422 9.89 1.74 19.70
C THR A 422 9.56 0.24 19.64
N GLU A 423 8.61 -0.15 18.78
CA GLU A 423 8.18 -1.54 18.61
C GLU A 423 9.30 -2.44 18.08
N ARG A 424 10.20 -1.91 17.23
CA ARG A 424 11.38 -2.63 16.73
C ARG A 424 12.33 -3.10 17.83
N TYR A 425 12.40 -2.34 18.93
CA TYR A 425 13.19 -2.70 20.11
C TYR A 425 12.35 -3.45 21.16
N GLY A 426 11.13 -3.89 20.82
CA GLY A 426 10.23 -4.59 21.72
C GLY A 426 9.62 -3.70 22.80
N GLY A 427 9.65 -2.38 22.61
CA GLY A 427 9.02 -1.42 23.51
C GLY A 427 7.56 -1.15 23.16
N LYS A 428 6.93 -0.28 23.96
CA LYS A 428 5.56 0.19 23.76
C LYS A 428 5.52 1.72 23.84
N VAL A 429 4.69 2.35 23.02
CA VAL A 429 4.36 3.78 23.14
C VAL A 429 2.87 3.94 23.43
N THR A 430 2.56 4.82 24.37
CA THR A 430 1.18 5.18 24.77
C THR A 430 1.04 6.68 24.86
N VAL A 431 -0.19 7.18 24.72
CA VAL A 431 -0.52 8.59 24.81
C VAL A 431 -1.78 8.77 25.66
N CYS A 432 -1.75 9.75 26.56
CA CYS A 432 -2.93 10.26 27.27
C CYS A 432 -3.05 11.75 26.98
N SER A 433 -4.26 12.26 26.74
CA SER A 433 -4.49 13.67 26.46
C SER A 433 -5.78 14.14 27.11
N GLU A 434 -5.68 14.85 28.23
CA GLU A 434 -6.80 15.26 29.07
C GLU A 434 -6.49 16.60 29.76
N ASN A 435 -7.52 17.41 30.02
CA ASN A 435 -7.41 18.66 30.81
C ASN A 435 -6.31 19.64 30.35
N GLY A 436 -6.09 19.76 29.03
CA GLY A 436 -5.06 20.64 28.45
C GLY A 436 -3.64 20.08 28.52
N ILE A 437 -3.48 18.80 28.86
CA ILE A 437 -2.19 18.14 29.03
C ILE A 437 -2.13 16.93 28.11
N THR A 438 -1.04 16.80 27.35
CA THR A 438 -0.74 15.60 26.57
C THR A 438 0.54 14.95 27.08
N ARG A 439 0.47 13.65 27.37
CA ARG A 439 1.60 12.85 27.86
C ARG A 439 1.85 11.67 26.94
N PHE A 440 3.04 11.62 26.34
CA PHE A 440 3.54 10.46 25.62
C PHE A 440 4.45 9.65 26.54
N HIS A 441 4.18 8.35 26.66
CA HIS A 441 4.98 7.42 27.44
C HIS A 441 5.54 6.32 26.53
N VAL A 442 6.85 6.32 26.36
CA VAL A 442 7.62 5.28 25.66
C VAL A 442 8.31 4.41 26.70
N SER A 443 8.10 3.11 26.65
CA SER A 443 8.74 2.18 27.59
C SER A 443 9.32 0.94 26.92
N PHE A 444 10.37 0.40 27.51
CA PHE A 444 11.06 -0.82 27.10
C PHE A 444 11.28 -1.72 28.30
N ALA A 445 11.25 -3.04 28.12
CA ALA A 445 11.52 -3.97 29.20
C ALA A 445 12.92 -3.75 29.79
N ASN A 446 13.01 -3.61 31.12
CA ASN A 446 14.30 -3.52 31.79
C ASN A 446 14.95 -4.92 31.81
N ARG A 447 16.05 -5.12 31.06
CA ARG A 447 16.74 -6.42 30.93
C ARG A 447 17.88 -6.59 31.94
N SER A 448 17.87 -5.86 33.05
CA SER A 448 18.94 -5.91 34.06
C SER A 448 19.02 -7.22 34.86
N ASP A 449 18.10 -8.20 34.66
CA ASP A 449 18.08 -9.50 35.38
C ASP A 449 18.11 -10.73 34.44
N ARG A 450 18.91 -10.71 33.38
CA ARG A 450 19.30 -11.97 32.72
C ARG A 450 20.81 -12.03 32.60
N ASP A 451 21.41 -12.52 33.68
CA ASP A 451 22.72 -13.19 33.71
C ASP A 451 22.85 -14.25 32.60
#